data_AF-A0A954L7L9-F1
#
_entry.id   AF-A0A954L7L9-F1
#
_cell.length_a   1.000
_cell.length_b   1.000
_cell.length_c   1.000
_cell.angle_alpha   90.00
_cell.angle_beta   90.00
_cell.angle_gamma   90.00
#
_symmetry.space_group_name_H-M   'P 1'
#
loop_
_entity.id
_entity.type
_entity.pdbx_description
1 polymer ?
#
loop_
_entity_poly.entity_id
_entity_poly.type
_entity_poly.pdbx_seq_one_letter_code
_entity_poly.pdbx_strand_id
1 'polypeptide(L)'
;MRLVSYAQPPGMQPGYPGGPEGSGYGMQPGMNGQGGNQRLQDDVLLQKIVVTLIENNSPAAWQAIQGLLTSQISGPLPATTTTQIVIRTMFEKLPANGPTIQGALTAILNGSLPLPPENKAAAFETFAGVSSAGINTLTKIRAVAPQQPQGFGYGGNDPYGSSVPGGYPGGDGYSGEEGYEPPGASGGFGNPGATPPAAAPAVKIAPVTIPAITLEPATLAMAETFLWSPETVQALVGQINGISDLNQSAALLALAAAVPVDAVRHAVSQKLKALHGSGAASLNDIKLYGTAVADPGMLAVLKTLPRTRPARGAAPTEPTDSWALATQQYVYAIRDRLRLASGSMAPAGNAIPVRLHRNATAEVSVSVTLPGEETAALGASAPGKTRIFYTRTSFAPQSPREQETVLEHYQSKTSGIAYADRKNGTMWIDGVREDEGIRRSMDVLISQAGNNAGFGGGADGYGGGGGGGNYTIEVIVVEITDPGQG
;
A
#
# COMPACT_ATOMS: atom_id res chain seq x y z
N MET A 1 -14.20 -35.55 -24.48
CA MET A 1 -14.43 -34.97 -25.82
C MET A 1 -13.07 -34.82 -26.49
N ARG A 2 -12.78 -35.61 -27.53
CA ARG A 2 -11.55 -35.47 -28.35
C ARG A 2 -11.84 -34.45 -29.45
N LEU A 3 -11.07 -33.37 -29.51
CA LEU A 3 -11.11 -32.43 -30.63
C LEU A 3 -10.48 -33.10 -31.85
N VAL A 4 -11.27 -33.21 -32.91
CA VAL A 4 -10.87 -33.71 -34.23
C VAL A 4 -10.12 -32.60 -34.94
N SER A 5 -8.86 -32.85 -35.31
CA SER A 5 -8.06 -31.96 -36.17
C SER A 5 -8.57 -32.03 -37.61
N TYR A 6 -8.93 -30.88 -38.18
CA TYR A 6 -9.17 -30.78 -39.62
C TYR A 6 -7.84 -30.63 -40.36
N ALA A 7 -7.57 -31.59 -41.24
CA ALA A 7 -6.50 -31.52 -42.22
C ALA A 7 -6.81 -30.47 -43.30
N GLN A 8 -5.83 -29.63 -43.63
CA GLN A 8 -5.90 -28.72 -44.77
C GLN A 8 -5.74 -29.51 -46.10
N PRO A 9 -6.51 -29.19 -47.15
CA PRO A 9 -6.30 -29.77 -48.47
C PRO A 9 -5.12 -29.09 -49.20
N PRO A 10 -4.41 -29.82 -50.09
CA PRO A 10 -3.22 -29.31 -50.76
C PRO A 10 -3.56 -28.58 -52.07
N GLY A 11 -2.92 -27.43 -52.25
CA GLY A 11 -2.49 -26.89 -53.54
C GLY A 11 -3.55 -26.16 -54.38
N MET A 12 -3.26 -24.89 -54.68
CA MET A 12 -3.33 -24.31 -56.04
C MET A 12 -2.72 -22.89 -56.03
N GLN A 13 -1.53 -22.76 -56.61
CA GLN A 13 -1.07 -21.50 -57.21
C GLN A 13 -1.84 -21.27 -58.52
N PRO A 14 -2.13 -20.00 -58.85
CA PRO A 14 -1.59 -19.48 -60.10
C PRO A 14 -1.09 -18.04 -59.97
N GLY A 15 0.09 -17.77 -60.53
CA GLY A 15 0.61 -16.41 -60.71
C GLY A 15 0.02 -15.72 -61.95
N TYR A 16 0.20 -14.39 -62.03
CA TYR A 16 0.42 -13.57 -63.25
C TYR A 16 0.55 -12.07 -62.86
N PRO A 17 0.93 -11.15 -63.79
CA PRO A 17 2.28 -10.61 -64.01
C PRO A 17 2.46 -9.15 -63.53
N GLY A 18 3.70 -8.66 -63.64
CA GLY A 18 4.10 -7.34 -63.18
C GLY A 18 3.57 -6.11 -63.93
N GLY A 19 3.82 -4.97 -63.30
CA GLY A 19 3.66 -3.60 -63.79
C GLY A 19 3.71 -2.59 -62.62
N PRO A 20 3.98 -1.30 -62.86
CA PRO A 20 5.33 -0.75 -62.99
C PRO A 20 5.75 0.09 -61.77
N GLU A 21 7.06 0.34 -61.71
CA GLU A 21 7.73 1.28 -60.82
C GLU A 21 7.08 2.67 -60.84
N GLY A 22 6.83 3.22 -59.66
CA GLY A 22 6.31 4.58 -59.49
C GLY A 22 6.36 5.04 -58.03
N SER A 23 7.40 5.80 -57.72
CA SER A 23 7.39 7.00 -56.87
C SER A 23 6.62 6.89 -55.53
N GLY A 24 7.30 6.67 -54.40
CA GLY A 24 8.05 7.74 -53.77
C GLY A 24 7.19 8.58 -52.83
N TYR A 25 6.76 7.99 -51.71
CA TYR A 25 6.39 8.71 -50.48
C TYR A 25 6.87 7.90 -49.28
N GLY A 26 7.82 8.48 -48.54
CA GLY A 26 8.40 7.89 -47.35
C GLY A 26 7.34 7.69 -46.26
N MET A 27 6.93 6.44 -46.06
CA MET A 27 6.23 6.03 -44.85
C MET A 27 7.26 5.89 -43.74
N GLN A 28 7.23 6.86 -42.83
CA GLN A 28 7.95 6.84 -41.57
C GLN A 28 7.40 5.69 -40.70
N PRO A 29 8.19 4.67 -40.34
CA PRO A 29 7.76 3.63 -39.44
C PRO A 29 7.87 4.14 -38.01
N GLY A 30 6.74 4.35 -37.34
CA GLY A 30 6.75 4.58 -35.89
C GLY A 30 5.66 5.52 -35.39
N MET A 31 4.42 5.06 -35.36
CA MET A 31 3.45 5.53 -34.36
C MET A 31 2.63 4.34 -33.86
N ASN A 32 3.11 3.73 -32.77
CA ASN A 32 2.39 2.78 -31.93
C ASN A 32 1.22 3.49 -31.23
N GLY A 33 0.12 3.71 -31.94
CA GLY A 33 -1.13 4.26 -31.40
C GLY A 33 -2.31 3.30 -31.42
N GLN A 34 -2.19 2.14 -32.08
CA GLN A 34 -3.33 1.28 -32.41
C GLN A 34 -3.63 0.16 -31.39
N GLY A 35 -2.75 -0.07 -30.41
CA GLY A 35 -2.90 -1.17 -29.43
C GLY A 35 -3.92 -0.92 -28.32
N GLY A 36 -4.32 0.33 -28.06
CA GLY A 36 -5.24 0.66 -26.95
C GLY A 36 -6.66 0.16 -27.18
N ASN A 37 -7.19 0.33 -28.40
CA ASN A 37 -8.56 -0.08 -28.73
C ASN A 37 -8.73 -1.59 -28.85
N GLN A 38 -7.68 -2.32 -29.26
CA GLN A 38 -7.71 -3.79 -29.32
C GLN A 38 -7.75 -4.41 -27.92
N ARG A 39 -6.93 -3.90 -26.97
CA ARG A 39 -6.92 -4.43 -25.59
C ARG A 39 -8.27 -4.27 -24.89
N LEU A 40 -8.94 -3.13 -25.05
CA LEU A 40 -10.29 -2.93 -24.51
C LEU A 40 -11.31 -3.92 -25.08
N GLN A 41 -11.16 -4.31 -26.35
CA GLN A 41 -12.02 -5.33 -26.96
C GLN A 41 -11.74 -6.73 -26.40
N ASP A 42 -10.47 -7.06 -26.18
CA ASP A 42 -10.06 -8.35 -25.61
C ASP A 42 -10.53 -8.52 -24.15
N ASP A 43 -10.42 -7.45 -23.33
CA ASP A 43 -10.91 -7.44 -21.94
C ASP A 43 -12.42 -7.71 -21.88
N VAL A 44 -13.19 -6.97 -22.70
CA VAL A 44 -14.66 -7.11 -22.77
C VAL A 44 -15.06 -8.48 -23.33
N LEU A 45 -14.34 -8.99 -24.32
CA LEU A 45 -14.60 -10.32 -24.89
C LEU A 45 -14.35 -11.41 -23.85
N LEU A 46 -13.21 -11.36 -23.15
CA LEU A 46 -12.90 -12.32 -22.09
C LEU A 46 -13.94 -12.24 -20.97
N GLN A 47 -14.33 -11.05 -20.53
CA GLN A 47 -15.36 -10.88 -19.51
C GLN A 47 -16.68 -11.53 -19.95
N LYS A 48 -17.12 -11.33 -21.20
CA LYS A 48 -18.33 -11.97 -21.74
C LYS A 48 -18.23 -13.49 -21.76
N ILE A 49 -17.07 -14.03 -22.18
CA ILE A 49 -16.82 -15.48 -22.16
C ILE A 49 -16.96 -16.01 -20.72
N VAL A 50 -16.32 -15.37 -19.75
CA VAL A 50 -16.38 -15.79 -18.34
C VAL A 50 -17.82 -15.70 -17.81
N VAL A 51 -18.55 -14.63 -18.12
CA VAL A 51 -19.98 -14.50 -17.78
C VAL A 51 -20.78 -15.68 -18.33
N THR A 52 -20.63 -16.00 -19.61
CA THR A 52 -21.34 -17.13 -20.23
C THR A 52 -20.96 -18.47 -19.60
N LEU A 53 -19.68 -18.67 -19.25
CA LEU A 53 -19.24 -19.89 -18.56
C LEU A 53 -19.87 -20.00 -17.16
N ILE A 54 -19.90 -18.92 -16.39
CA ILE A 54 -20.53 -18.89 -15.07
C ILE A 54 -22.03 -19.16 -15.20
N GLU A 55 -22.72 -18.48 -16.11
CA GLU A 55 -24.16 -18.65 -16.33
C GLU A 55 -24.53 -20.05 -16.84
N ASN A 56 -23.65 -20.68 -17.62
CA ASN A 56 -23.82 -22.07 -18.04
C ASN A 56 -23.76 -23.06 -16.87
N ASN A 57 -22.97 -22.76 -15.83
CA ASN A 57 -22.86 -23.50 -14.57
C ASN A 57 -22.63 -25.03 -14.72
N SER A 58 -22.11 -25.49 -15.86
CA SER A 58 -21.79 -26.91 -16.06
C SER A 58 -20.41 -27.25 -15.51
N PRO A 59 -20.13 -28.53 -15.18
CA PRO A 59 -18.79 -28.94 -14.78
C PRO A 59 -17.69 -28.57 -15.78
N ALA A 60 -17.99 -28.65 -17.09
CA ALA A 60 -17.06 -28.27 -18.15
C ALA A 60 -16.77 -26.76 -18.17
N ALA A 61 -17.79 -25.94 -17.90
CA ALA A 61 -17.61 -24.49 -17.83
C ALA A 61 -16.72 -24.10 -16.63
N TRP A 62 -16.92 -24.72 -15.47
CA TRP A 62 -16.05 -24.52 -14.30
C TRP A 62 -14.62 -25.04 -14.51
N GLN A 63 -14.45 -26.15 -15.21
CA GLN A 63 -13.13 -26.62 -15.64
C GLN A 63 -12.44 -25.62 -16.57
N ALA A 64 -13.17 -24.99 -17.49
CA ALA A 64 -12.61 -23.95 -18.35
C ALA A 64 -12.19 -22.71 -17.56
N ILE A 65 -13.01 -22.28 -16.60
CA ILE A 65 -12.68 -21.17 -15.68
C ILE A 65 -11.43 -21.50 -14.86
N GLN A 66 -11.33 -22.71 -14.30
CA GLN A 66 -10.12 -23.17 -13.59
C GLN A 66 -8.91 -23.25 -14.53
N GLY A 67 -9.11 -23.68 -15.77
CA GLY A 67 -8.06 -23.71 -16.79
C GLY A 67 -7.51 -22.32 -17.13
N LEU A 68 -8.37 -21.30 -17.17
CA LEU A 68 -7.94 -19.90 -17.34
C LEU A 68 -7.13 -19.40 -16.13
N LEU A 69 -7.59 -19.69 -14.91
CA LEU A 69 -6.92 -19.28 -13.67
C LEU A 69 -5.57 -19.98 -13.48
N THR A 70 -5.46 -21.25 -13.87
CA THR A 70 -4.22 -22.04 -13.75
C THR A 70 -3.28 -21.91 -14.95
N SER A 71 -3.61 -21.04 -15.92
CA SER A 71 -2.88 -20.87 -17.18
C SER A 71 -2.79 -22.13 -18.06
N GLN A 72 -3.66 -23.12 -17.85
CA GLN A 72 -3.79 -24.30 -18.72
C GLN A 72 -4.52 -23.98 -20.03
N ILE A 73 -5.35 -22.92 -20.03
CA ILE A 73 -6.00 -22.39 -21.21
C ILE A 73 -5.41 -21.01 -21.48
N SER A 74 -4.76 -20.85 -22.64
CA SER A 74 -4.20 -19.57 -23.07
C SER A 74 -5.30 -18.63 -23.56
N GLY A 75 -5.33 -17.41 -23.02
CA GLY A 75 -6.17 -16.32 -23.51
C GLY A 75 -5.38 -15.29 -24.33
N PRO A 76 -6.06 -14.31 -24.96
CA PRO A 76 -5.41 -13.22 -25.68
C PRO A 76 -4.72 -12.20 -24.76
N LEU A 77 -5.00 -12.26 -23.45
CA LEU A 77 -4.50 -11.34 -22.44
C LEU A 77 -3.40 -11.98 -21.58
N PRO A 78 -2.55 -11.17 -20.91
CA PRO A 78 -1.64 -11.67 -19.89
C PRO A 78 -2.38 -12.46 -18.79
N ALA A 79 -1.77 -13.54 -18.30
CA ALA A 79 -2.39 -14.44 -17.32
C ALA A 79 -2.86 -13.73 -16.03
N THR A 80 -2.13 -12.70 -15.59
CA THR A 80 -2.51 -11.86 -14.45
C THR A 80 -3.78 -11.06 -14.73
N THR A 81 -3.90 -10.43 -15.90
CA THR A 81 -5.10 -9.70 -16.34
C THR A 81 -6.29 -10.65 -16.51
N THR A 82 -6.09 -11.82 -17.10
CA THR A 82 -7.11 -12.87 -17.19
C THR A 82 -7.60 -13.28 -15.81
N THR A 83 -6.69 -13.47 -14.86
CA THR A 83 -7.04 -13.82 -13.48
C THR A 83 -7.88 -12.74 -12.82
N GLN A 84 -7.48 -11.46 -12.92
CA GLN A 84 -8.23 -10.34 -12.37
C GLN A 84 -9.65 -10.25 -12.95
N ILE A 85 -9.79 -10.41 -14.28
CA ILE A 85 -11.10 -10.41 -14.95
C ILE A 85 -11.95 -11.57 -14.44
N VAL A 86 -11.41 -12.79 -14.39
CA VAL A 86 -12.15 -13.98 -13.93
C VAL A 86 -12.66 -13.81 -12.49
N ILE A 87 -11.79 -13.40 -11.56
CA ILE A 87 -12.15 -13.24 -10.15
C ILE A 87 -13.16 -12.09 -9.97
N ARG A 88 -12.96 -10.96 -10.66
CA ARG A 88 -13.92 -9.86 -10.64
C ARG A 88 -15.29 -10.30 -11.15
N THR A 89 -15.34 -11.03 -12.28
CA THR A 89 -16.61 -11.51 -12.84
C THR A 89 -17.29 -12.54 -11.94
N MET A 90 -16.52 -13.38 -11.23
CA MET A 90 -17.07 -14.24 -10.17
C MET A 90 -17.79 -13.41 -9.10
N PHE A 91 -17.19 -12.33 -8.61
CA PHE A 91 -17.86 -11.44 -7.65
C PHE A 91 -19.11 -10.78 -8.25
N GLU A 92 -19.03 -10.25 -9.47
CA GLU A 92 -20.17 -9.64 -10.18
C GLU A 92 -21.35 -10.63 -10.34
N LYS A 93 -21.06 -11.92 -10.46
CA LYS A 93 -22.05 -12.99 -10.66
C LYS A 93 -22.38 -13.79 -9.39
N LEU A 94 -21.93 -13.36 -8.21
CA LEU A 94 -22.31 -13.97 -6.93
C LEU A 94 -23.82 -14.18 -6.77
N PRO A 95 -24.71 -13.23 -7.14
CA PRO A 95 -26.15 -13.43 -7.02
C PRO A 95 -26.70 -14.56 -7.89
N ALA A 96 -26.03 -14.91 -9.00
CA ALA A 96 -26.48 -15.93 -9.94
C ALA A 96 -26.11 -17.35 -9.50
N ASN A 97 -24.88 -17.56 -9.00
CA ASN A 97 -24.33 -18.88 -8.68
C ASN A 97 -23.53 -18.88 -7.37
N GLY A 98 -24.07 -18.26 -6.33
CA GLY A 98 -23.40 -17.99 -5.05
C GLY A 98 -22.59 -19.16 -4.49
N PRO A 99 -23.21 -20.33 -4.19
CA PRO A 99 -22.49 -21.45 -3.58
C PRO A 99 -21.29 -21.96 -4.40
N THR A 100 -21.45 -22.12 -5.72
CA THR A 100 -20.37 -22.62 -6.58
C THR A 100 -19.24 -21.58 -6.71
N ILE A 101 -19.59 -20.30 -6.87
CA ILE A 101 -18.62 -19.22 -6.92
C ILE A 101 -17.84 -19.13 -5.61
N GLN A 102 -18.54 -19.12 -4.47
CA GLN A 102 -17.91 -19.07 -3.15
C GLN A 102 -16.96 -20.26 -2.95
N GLY A 103 -17.38 -21.48 -3.33
CA GLY A 103 -16.49 -22.65 -3.29
C GLY A 103 -15.22 -22.49 -4.14
N ALA A 104 -15.34 -21.93 -5.35
CA ALA A 104 -14.19 -21.67 -6.21
C ALA A 104 -13.25 -20.58 -5.65
N LEU A 105 -13.82 -19.50 -5.10
CA LEU A 105 -13.05 -18.42 -4.48
C LEU A 105 -12.36 -18.89 -3.19
N THR A 106 -13.03 -19.69 -2.36
CA THR A 106 -12.43 -20.33 -1.17
C THR A 106 -11.29 -21.26 -1.56
N ALA A 107 -11.43 -22.03 -2.65
CA ALA A 107 -10.37 -22.91 -3.14
C ALA A 107 -9.09 -22.16 -3.54
N ILE A 108 -9.23 -20.92 -4.03
CA ILE A 108 -8.08 -20.04 -4.30
C ILE A 108 -7.46 -19.54 -2.99
N LEU A 109 -8.30 -19.06 -2.06
CA LEU A 109 -7.86 -18.48 -0.80
C LEU A 109 -7.14 -19.49 0.10
N ASN A 110 -7.64 -20.72 0.17
CA ASN A 110 -7.00 -21.79 0.94
C ASN A 110 -5.83 -22.47 0.19
N GLY A 111 -5.62 -22.14 -1.09
CA GLY A 111 -4.54 -22.68 -1.93
C GLY A 111 -4.79 -24.10 -2.45
N SER A 112 -6.01 -24.64 -2.32
CA SER A 112 -6.36 -25.94 -2.91
C SER A 112 -6.47 -25.91 -4.43
N LEU A 113 -6.70 -24.73 -5.02
CA LEU A 113 -6.49 -24.50 -6.46
C LEU A 113 -5.04 -24.03 -6.69
N PRO A 114 -4.18 -24.84 -7.34
CA PRO A 114 -2.76 -24.53 -7.51
C PRO A 114 -2.57 -23.48 -8.61
N LEU A 115 -2.64 -22.20 -8.24
CA LEU A 115 -2.37 -21.10 -9.15
C LEU A 115 -0.85 -20.88 -9.33
N PRO A 116 -0.39 -20.52 -10.55
CA PRO A 116 0.92 -19.94 -10.75
C PRO A 116 1.14 -18.73 -9.80
N PRO A 117 2.36 -18.47 -9.31
CA PRO A 117 2.63 -17.41 -8.33
C PRO A 117 2.09 -16.03 -8.73
N GLU A 118 2.26 -15.65 -10.00
CA GLU A 118 1.78 -14.39 -10.57
C GLU A 118 0.25 -14.31 -10.62
N ASN A 119 -0.43 -15.41 -10.95
CA ASN A 119 -1.89 -15.48 -10.94
C ASN A 119 -2.41 -15.48 -9.49
N LYS A 120 -1.72 -16.14 -8.55
CA LYS A 120 -2.04 -16.10 -7.13
C LYS A 120 -1.97 -14.67 -6.58
N ALA A 121 -0.90 -13.94 -6.92
CA ALA A 121 -0.76 -12.53 -6.55
C ALA A 121 -1.90 -11.68 -7.14
N ALA A 122 -2.19 -11.83 -8.43
CA ALA A 122 -3.28 -11.11 -9.11
C ALA A 122 -4.67 -11.42 -8.53
N ALA A 123 -4.91 -12.67 -8.11
CA ALA A 123 -6.13 -13.06 -7.42
C ALA A 123 -6.24 -12.35 -6.06
N PHE A 124 -5.18 -12.37 -5.25
CA PHE A 124 -5.15 -11.68 -3.95
C PHE A 124 -5.32 -10.17 -4.07
N GLU A 125 -4.72 -9.53 -5.07
CA GLU A 125 -4.95 -8.11 -5.37
C GLU A 125 -6.41 -7.83 -5.71
N THR A 126 -7.05 -8.70 -6.50
CA THR A 126 -8.48 -8.57 -6.84
C THR A 126 -9.37 -8.73 -5.62
N PHE A 127 -9.12 -9.73 -4.78
CA PHE A 127 -9.81 -9.90 -3.50
C PHE A 127 -9.64 -8.68 -2.60
N ALA A 128 -8.42 -8.13 -2.53
CA ALA A 128 -8.13 -6.93 -1.76
C ALA A 128 -8.90 -5.73 -2.31
N GLY A 129 -9.03 -5.59 -3.63
CA GLY A 129 -9.83 -4.55 -4.27
C GLY A 129 -11.32 -4.63 -3.92
N VAL A 130 -11.91 -5.83 -3.94
CA VAL A 130 -13.31 -6.05 -3.56
C VAL A 130 -13.51 -5.74 -2.08
N SER A 131 -12.65 -6.27 -1.21
CA SER A 131 -12.72 -6.05 0.23
C SER A 131 -12.53 -4.58 0.61
N SER A 132 -11.61 -3.89 -0.08
CA SER A 132 -11.37 -2.45 0.08
C SER A 132 -12.58 -1.62 -0.35
N ALA A 133 -13.28 -2.00 -1.43
CA ALA A 133 -14.51 -1.32 -1.85
C ALA A 133 -15.58 -1.39 -0.75
N GLY A 134 -15.66 -2.52 -0.04
CA GLY A 134 -16.56 -2.68 1.09
C GLY A 134 -16.16 -1.81 2.29
N ILE A 135 -14.89 -1.86 2.71
CA ILE A 135 -14.37 -0.98 3.77
C ILE A 135 -14.62 0.49 3.43
N ASN A 136 -14.36 0.91 2.19
CA ASN A 136 -14.57 2.29 1.75
C ASN A 136 -16.05 2.70 1.81
N THR A 137 -16.97 1.76 1.60
CA THR A 137 -18.42 1.99 1.70
C THR A 137 -18.83 2.18 3.16
N LEU A 138 -18.38 1.30 4.05
CA LEU A 138 -18.68 1.36 5.49
C LEU A 138 -18.06 2.58 6.17
N THR A 139 -16.78 2.85 5.88
CA THR A 139 -16.03 3.93 6.53
C THR A 139 -16.23 5.29 5.88
N LYS A 140 -16.67 5.31 4.62
CA LYS A 140 -16.62 6.48 3.71
C LYS A 140 -15.21 6.99 3.40
N ILE A 141 -14.16 6.30 3.88
CA ILE A 141 -12.76 6.64 3.66
C ILE A 141 -12.34 6.05 2.32
N ARG A 142 -12.56 6.78 1.22
CA ARG A 142 -12.25 6.29 -0.13
C ARG A 142 -10.75 6.37 -0.42
N ALA A 143 -10.25 5.43 -1.22
CA ALA A 143 -8.91 5.53 -1.78
C ALA A 143 -8.77 6.85 -2.56
N VAL A 144 -7.66 7.56 -2.32
CA VAL A 144 -7.30 8.70 -3.17
C VAL A 144 -6.91 8.09 -4.51
N ALA A 145 -7.67 8.40 -5.57
CA ALA A 145 -7.22 8.05 -6.91
C ALA A 145 -5.81 8.61 -7.06
N PRO A 146 -4.82 7.83 -7.54
CA PRO A 146 -3.48 8.34 -7.74
C PRO A 146 -3.63 9.58 -8.60
N GLN A 147 -3.40 10.75 -8.02
CA GLN A 147 -3.41 11.96 -8.80
C GLN A 147 -2.28 11.75 -9.80
N GLN A 148 -2.62 11.64 -11.09
CA GLN A 148 -1.60 11.81 -12.11
C GLN A 148 -0.89 13.10 -11.73
N PRO A 149 0.44 13.11 -11.62
CA PRO A 149 1.16 14.32 -11.27
C PRO A 149 0.66 15.40 -12.20
N GLN A 150 -0.13 16.35 -11.70
CA GLN A 150 -0.45 17.52 -12.48
C GLN A 150 0.91 18.15 -12.72
N GLY A 151 1.34 18.16 -13.98
CA GLY A 151 2.66 18.60 -14.40
C GLY A 151 2.87 20.06 -14.02
N PHE A 152 3.22 20.30 -12.77
CA PHE A 152 3.99 21.46 -12.35
C PHE A 152 5.43 21.08 -12.64
N GLY A 153 6.02 21.73 -13.64
CA GLY A 153 7.37 21.46 -14.11
C GLY A 153 8.38 21.58 -12.97
N TYR A 154 8.67 20.47 -12.31
CA TYR A 154 9.86 20.30 -11.49
C TYR A 154 10.88 19.60 -12.38
N GLY A 155 11.92 20.35 -12.72
CA GLY A 155 13.11 19.84 -13.42
C GLY A 155 13.64 18.62 -12.68
N GLY A 156 13.92 17.57 -13.44
CA GLY A 156 14.36 16.29 -12.94
C GLY A 156 15.59 16.41 -12.04
N ASN A 157 15.46 15.84 -10.85
CA ASN A 157 16.55 15.28 -10.09
C ASN A 157 15.97 14.12 -9.27
N ASP A 158 15.84 12.97 -9.92
CA ASP A 158 15.70 11.68 -9.23
C ASP A 158 17.05 11.34 -8.57
N PRO A 159 17.18 11.33 -7.22
CA PRO A 159 18.47 11.05 -6.57
C PRO A 159 18.75 9.55 -6.39
N TYR A 160 17.87 8.66 -6.86
CA TYR A 160 18.07 7.21 -6.72
C TYR A 160 18.86 6.59 -7.88
N GLY A 161 19.45 7.41 -8.75
CA GLY A 161 20.50 6.99 -9.67
C GLY A 161 21.84 6.87 -8.95
N SER A 162 22.12 5.69 -8.40
CA SER A 162 23.48 5.24 -8.06
C SER A 162 24.36 5.24 -9.31
N SER A 163 24.88 6.41 -9.67
CA SER A 163 26.06 6.54 -10.51
C SER A 163 27.19 6.96 -9.60
N VAL A 164 28.07 6.01 -9.30
CA VAL A 164 29.41 6.31 -8.78
C VAL A 164 30.12 7.08 -9.90
N PRO A 165 30.45 8.37 -9.74
CA PRO A 165 31.29 9.05 -10.71
C PRO A 165 32.72 8.61 -10.41
N GLY A 166 33.22 7.70 -11.25
CA GLY A 166 34.63 7.36 -11.28
C GLY A 166 35.49 8.57 -11.66
N GLY A 167 36.67 8.62 -11.05
CA GLY A 167 37.84 9.32 -11.58
C GLY A 167 37.87 10.83 -11.35
N TYR A 168 38.51 11.24 -10.26
CA TYR A 168 39.21 12.54 -10.26
C TYR A 168 40.64 12.33 -10.77
N PRO A 169 41.04 13.01 -11.87
CA PRO A 169 42.42 13.11 -12.28
C PRO A 169 43.18 14.04 -11.33
N GLY A 170 44.44 13.70 -11.08
CA GLY A 170 45.35 14.46 -10.24
C GLY A 170 45.66 15.87 -10.77
N GLY A 171 46.24 16.68 -9.88
CA GLY A 171 46.82 17.97 -10.21
C GLY A 171 46.95 18.86 -8.97
N ASP A 172 48.19 18.91 -8.47
CA ASP A 172 48.88 20.08 -7.90
C ASP A 172 48.15 20.87 -6.80
N GLY A 173 48.59 20.86 -5.55
CA GLY A 173 49.92 21.19 -5.09
C GLY A 173 49.77 22.23 -4.00
N TYR A 174 49.88 21.83 -2.73
CA TYR A 174 50.08 22.76 -1.62
C TYR A 174 51.12 22.19 -0.67
N SER A 175 52.19 22.98 -0.59
CA SER A 175 53.34 22.86 0.28
C SER A 175 52.98 23.18 1.73
N GLY A 176 53.50 22.36 2.64
CA GLY A 176 54.03 22.81 3.92
C GLY A 176 53.03 22.93 5.06
N GLU A 177 53.04 21.95 5.96
CA GLU A 177 53.35 22.21 7.37
C GLU A 177 53.75 20.93 8.09
N GLU A 178 54.75 21.10 8.95
CA GLU A 178 55.50 20.11 9.69
C GLU A 178 54.67 19.51 10.83
N GLY A 179 54.91 18.24 11.17
CA GLY A 179 54.59 17.78 12.52
C GLY A 179 54.35 16.28 12.71
N TYR A 180 55.33 15.63 13.33
CA TYR A 180 55.21 14.40 14.13
C TYR A 180 55.12 13.03 13.42
N GLU A 181 56.28 12.42 13.24
CA GLU A 181 56.45 10.96 13.19
C GLU A 181 56.64 10.38 14.60
N PRO A 182 55.89 9.35 15.00
CA PRO A 182 56.31 8.40 16.03
C PRO A 182 57.00 7.18 15.38
N PRO A 183 58.13 6.70 15.92
CA PRO A 183 58.85 5.57 15.36
C PRO A 183 58.31 4.23 15.90
N GLY A 184 58.12 3.27 15.00
CA GLY A 184 58.29 1.85 15.32
C GLY A 184 57.01 1.02 15.47
N ALA A 185 56.64 0.31 14.41
CA ALA A 185 56.14 -1.06 14.49
C ALA A 185 56.25 -1.73 13.12
N SER A 186 57.39 -2.38 12.91
CA SER A 186 57.60 -3.35 11.83
C SER A 186 56.77 -4.61 12.07
N GLY A 187 56.10 -5.11 11.01
CA GLY A 187 55.71 -6.52 10.90
C GLY A 187 54.21 -6.75 10.74
N GLY A 188 53.80 -7.18 9.55
CA GLY A 188 52.42 -7.65 9.35
C GLY A 188 52.03 -7.86 7.90
N PHE A 189 52.49 -8.98 7.33
CA PHE A 189 51.94 -9.73 6.19
C PHE A 189 50.86 -9.05 5.32
N GLY A 190 51.25 -8.73 4.08
CA GLY A 190 50.32 -8.45 2.99
C GLY A 190 49.43 -9.67 2.72
N ASN A 191 48.13 -9.51 2.99
CA ASN A 191 47.11 -10.44 2.54
C ASN A 191 46.63 -9.96 1.16
N PRO A 192 46.81 -10.73 0.07
CA PRO A 192 46.32 -10.33 -1.25
C PRO A 192 44.80 -10.15 -1.22
N GLY A 193 44.36 -9.02 -1.74
CA GLY A 193 42.99 -8.53 -1.67
C GLY A 193 41.94 -9.54 -2.12
N ALA A 194 41.20 -10.08 -1.16
CA ALA A 194 39.90 -10.68 -1.41
C ALA A 194 38.94 -9.53 -1.71
N THR A 195 38.70 -9.25 -2.99
CA THR A 195 37.51 -8.48 -3.40
C THR A 195 36.30 -9.11 -2.72
N PRO A 196 35.52 -8.35 -1.92
CA PRO A 196 34.32 -8.88 -1.31
C PRO A 196 33.42 -9.45 -2.41
N PRO A 197 32.81 -10.63 -2.20
CA PRO A 197 31.93 -11.23 -3.19
C PRO A 197 30.87 -10.20 -3.59
N ALA A 198 30.72 -10.01 -4.90
CA ALA A 198 29.73 -9.10 -5.45
C ALA A 198 28.36 -9.41 -4.82
N ALA A 199 27.75 -8.41 -4.18
CA ALA A 199 26.44 -8.57 -3.59
C ALA A 199 25.48 -9.12 -4.64
N ALA A 200 24.77 -10.21 -4.30
CA ALA A 200 23.78 -10.80 -5.19
C ALA A 200 22.79 -9.70 -5.64
N PRO A 201 22.40 -9.65 -6.93
CA PRO A 201 21.49 -8.63 -7.42
C PRO A 201 20.19 -8.68 -6.61
N ALA A 202 19.77 -7.53 -6.09
CA ALA A 202 18.53 -7.41 -5.33
C ALA A 202 17.36 -7.90 -6.20
N VAL A 203 16.58 -8.86 -5.68
CA VAL A 203 15.36 -9.34 -6.35
C VAL A 203 14.38 -8.18 -6.42
N LYS A 204 14.09 -7.70 -7.65
CA LYS A 204 13.12 -6.63 -7.87
C LYS A 204 11.71 -7.18 -7.66
N ILE A 205 11.08 -6.77 -6.58
CA ILE A 205 9.69 -7.14 -6.26
C ILE A 205 8.76 -6.26 -7.10
N ALA A 206 7.74 -6.88 -7.71
CA ALA A 206 6.73 -6.13 -8.46
C ALA A 206 5.86 -5.29 -7.50
N PRO A 207 5.52 -4.04 -7.87
CA PRO A 207 4.59 -3.23 -7.07
C PRO A 207 3.22 -3.90 -6.94
N VAL A 208 2.64 -3.87 -5.74
CA VAL A 208 1.27 -4.34 -5.51
C VAL A 208 0.31 -3.32 -6.13
N THR A 209 -0.58 -3.79 -7.01
CA THR A 209 -1.57 -2.94 -7.69
C THR A 209 -2.97 -3.38 -7.32
N ILE A 210 -3.63 -2.63 -6.45
CA ILE A 210 -5.02 -2.93 -6.07
C ILE A 210 -5.96 -2.36 -7.14
N PRO A 211 -6.70 -3.20 -7.89
CA PRO A 211 -7.64 -2.71 -8.89
C PRO A 211 -8.78 -1.95 -8.20
N ALA A 212 -9.16 -0.81 -8.79
CA ALA A 212 -10.38 -0.12 -8.39
C ALA A 212 -11.58 -0.95 -8.86
N ILE A 213 -12.28 -1.57 -7.91
CA ILE A 213 -13.44 -2.41 -8.19
C ILE A 213 -14.72 -1.66 -7.82
N THR A 214 -15.69 -1.69 -8.73
CA THR A 214 -17.04 -1.17 -8.53
C THR A 214 -18.01 -2.32 -8.76
N LEU A 215 -18.78 -2.66 -7.73
CA LEU A 215 -19.85 -3.64 -7.76
C LEU A 215 -21.15 -2.93 -7.41
N GLU A 216 -22.28 -3.48 -7.88
CA GLU A 216 -23.59 -3.03 -7.42
C GLU A 216 -23.72 -3.22 -5.89
N PRO A 217 -24.39 -2.31 -5.16
CA PRO A 217 -24.40 -2.33 -3.69
C PRO A 217 -24.82 -3.67 -3.08
N ALA A 218 -25.85 -4.32 -3.65
CA ALA A 218 -26.30 -5.63 -3.18
C ALA A 218 -25.25 -6.73 -3.41
N THR A 219 -24.58 -6.70 -4.55
CA THR A 219 -23.50 -7.64 -4.88
C THR A 219 -22.27 -7.40 -3.99
N LEU A 220 -21.95 -6.14 -3.69
CA LEU A 220 -20.88 -5.78 -2.76
C LEU A 220 -21.17 -6.32 -1.35
N ALA A 221 -22.38 -6.15 -0.83
CA ALA A 221 -22.78 -6.69 0.47
C ALA A 221 -22.65 -8.23 0.54
N MET A 222 -23.00 -8.94 -0.56
CA MET A 222 -22.78 -10.39 -0.66
C MET A 222 -21.29 -10.75 -0.67
N ALA A 223 -20.47 -9.96 -1.37
CA ALA A 223 -19.03 -10.14 -1.41
C ALA A 223 -18.38 -9.91 -0.04
N GLU A 224 -18.79 -8.88 0.69
CA GLU A 224 -18.37 -8.60 2.08
C GLU A 224 -18.75 -9.74 3.01
N THR A 225 -20.02 -10.18 2.96
CA THR A 225 -20.52 -11.30 3.77
C THR A 225 -19.67 -12.55 3.57
N PHE A 226 -19.23 -12.82 2.33
CA PHE A 226 -18.35 -13.93 1.99
C PHE A 226 -16.90 -13.70 2.42
N LEU A 227 -16.29 -12.59 2.03
CA LEU A 227 -14.86 -12.30 2.25
C LEU A 227 -14.51 -12.15 3.72
N TRP A 228 -15.46 -11.70 4.53
CA TRP A 228 -15.28 -11.52 5.97
C TRP A 228 -15.92 -12.64 6.78
N SER A 229 -16.47 -13.67 6.12
CA SER A 229 -17.02 -14.84 6.80
C SER A 229 -15.95 -15.59 7.61
N PRO A 230 -16.34 -16.27 8.69
CA PRO A 230 -15.41 -17.07 9.50
C PRO A 230 -14.61 -18.10 8.68
N GLU A 231 -15.22 -18.74 7.69
CA GLU A 231 -14.55 -19.73 6.83
C GLU A 231 -13.45 -19.09 5.98
N THR A 232 -13.76 -17.99 5.30
CA THR A 232 -12.79 -17.23 4.50
C THR A 232 -11.68 -16.67 5.37
N VAL A 233 -12.03 -16.11 6.53
CA VAL A 233 -11.07 -15.60 7.51
C VAL A 233 -10.14 -16.71 7.98
N GLN A 234 -10.63 -17.92 8.26
CA GLN A 234 -9.80 -19.05 8.66
C GLN A 234 -8.84 -19.47 7.55
N ALA A 235 -9.30 -19.54 6.29
CA ALA A 235 -8.45 -19.84 5.14
C ALA A 235 -7.33 -18.79 4.99
N LEU A 236 -7.67 -17.51 5.11
CA LEU A 236 -6.73 -16.40 5.03
C LEU A 236 -5.70 -16.43 6.17
N VAL A 237 -6.14 -16.67 7.41
CA VAL A 237 -5.26 -16.85 8.58
C VAL A 237 -4.29 -18.01 8.35
N GLY A 238 -4.75 -19.12 7.77
CA GLY A 238 -3.90 -20.25 7.39
C GLY A 238 -2.77 -19.84 6.44
N GLN A 239 -3.09 -19.06 5.39
CA GLN A 239 -2.08 -18.53 4.46
C GLN A 239 -1.10 -17.57 5.16
N ILE A 240 -1.60 -16.66 6.01
CA ILE A 240 -0.77 -15.69 6.76
C ILE A 240 0.23 -16.42 7.67
N ASN A 241 -0.23 -17.43 8.39
CA ASN A 241 0.63 -18.24 9.26
C ASN A 241 1.75 -18.95 8.47
N GLY A 242 1.45 -19.33 7.22
CA GLY A 242 2.39 -19.97 6.29
C GLY A 242 3.42 -19.03 5.65
N ILE A 243 3.34 -17.70 5.83
CA ILE A 243 4.31 -16.76 5.24
C ILE A 243 5.73 -17.07 5.75
N SER A 244 6.70 -17.31 4.89
CA SER A 244 8.11 -17.40 5.30
C SER A 244 8.91 -16.15 4.94
N ASP A 245 8.42 -15.41 3.95
CA ASP A 245 9.05 -14.22 3.39
C ASP A 245 7.96 -13.16 3.13
N LEU A 246 8.11 -11.99 3.76
CA LEU A 246 7.19 -10.86 3.60
C LEU A 246 7.18 -10.33 2.16
N ASN A 247 8.32 -10.40 1.47
CA ASN A 247 8.52 -9.85 0.13
C ASN A 247 7.70 -10.60 -0.91
N GLN A 248 7.74 -11.94 -0.81
CA GLN A 248 7.01 -12.83 -1.70
C GLN A 248 5.51 -12.88 -1.37
N SER A 249 5.12 -12.33 -0.21
CA SER A 249 3.75 -12.38 0.31
C SER A 249 3.05 -11.02 0.29
N ALA A 250 3.58 -10.03 -0.44
CA ALA A 250 3.05 -8.66 -0.45
C ALA A 250 1.57 -8.59 -0.87
N ALA A 251 1.15 -9.33 -1.89
CA ALA A 251 -0.26 -9.37 -2.33
C ALA A 251 -1.18 -10.01 -1.28
N LEU A 252 -0.70 -11.05 -0.57
CA LEU A 252 -1.43 -11.66 0.54
C LEU A 252 -1.55 -10.69 1.72
N LEU A 253 -0.49 -9.96 2.04
CA LEU A 253 -0.51 -8.93 3.08
C LEU A 253 -1.46 -7.78 2.71
N ALA A 254 -1.53 -7.40 1.44
CA ALA A 254 -2.49 -6.41 0.96
C ALA A 254 -3.94 -6.87 1.15
N LEU A 255 -4.24 -8.13 0.79
CA LEU A 255 -5.54 -8.73 1.04
C LEU A 255 -5.86 -8.77 2.54
N ALA A 256 -4.93 -9.27 3.36
CA ALA A 256 -5.11 -9.30 4.81
C ALA A 256 -5.39 -7.91 5.39
N ALA A 257 -4.69 -6.89 4.89
CA ALA A 257 -4.85 -5.50 5.27
C ALA A 257 -6.08 -4.81 4.64
N ALA A 258 -6.88 -5.55 3.87
CA ALA A 258 -8.18 -5.14 3.36
C ALA A 258 -9.35 -5.92 3.99
N VAL A 259 -9.09 -6.88 4.88
CA VAL A 259 -10.12 -7.65 5.61
C VAL A 259 -10.19 -7.15 7.05
N PRO A 260 -11.22 -6.38 7.46
CA PRO A 260 -11.22 -5.63 8.70
C PRO A 260 -11.68 -6.49 9.89
N VAL A 261 -11.15 -7.71 10.02
CA VAL A 261 -11.56 -8.70 11.03
C VAL A 261 -10.44 -8.92 12.04
N ASP A 262 -10.77 -9.00 13.33
CA ASP A 262 -9.77 -9.06 14.42
C ASP A 262 -8.89 -10.30 14.35
N ALA A 263 -9.42 -11.46 13.92
CA ALA A 263 -8.62 -12.66 13.72
C ALA A 263 -7.53 -12.48 12.64
N VAL A 264 -7.83 -11.75 11.56
CA VAL A 264 -6.86 -11.43 10.51
C VAL A 264 -5.81 -10.45 11.03
N ARG A 265 -6.25 -9.37 11.70
CA ARG A 265 -5.35 -8.40 12.34
C ARG A 265 -4.38 -9.07 13.33
N HIS A 266 -4.90 -10.00 14.14
CA HIS A 266 -4.09 -10.76 15.08
C HIS A 266 -3.06 -11.64 14.36
N ALA A 267 -3.49 -12.41 13.36
CA ALA A 267 -2.58 -13.24 12.56
C ALA A 267 -1.47 -12.42 11.88
N VAL A 268 -1.83 -11.28 11.28
CA VAL A 268 -0.84 -10.34 10.71
C VAL A 268 0.09 -9.80 11.78
N SER A 269 -0.43 -9.37 12.94
CA SER A 269 0.39 -8.86 14.05
C SER A 269 1.42 -9.90 14.51
N GLN A 270 0.99 -11.13 14.76
CA GLN A 270 1.88 -12.22 15.16
C GLN A 270 2.94 -12.49 14.09
N LYS A 271 2.52 -12.49 12.82
CA LYS A 271 3.42 -12.80 11.73
C LYS A 271 4.48 -11.72 11.49
N LEU A 272 4.08 -10.46 11.52
CA LEU A 272 4.99 -9.32 11.42
C LEU A 272 5.94 -9.25 12.62
N LYS A 273 5.49 -9.61 13.83
CA LYS A 273 6.38 -9.74 15.01
C LYS A 273 7.41 -10.85 14.82
N ALA A 274 6.99 -12.03 14.37
CA ALA A 274 7.87 -13.16 14.12
C ALA A 274 8.92 -12.87 13.03
N LEU A 275 8.54 -12.13 12.00
CA LEU A 275 9.41 -11.74 10.88
C LEU A 275 9.97 -10.32 11.02
N HIS A 276 9.89 -9.72 12.21
CA HIS A 276 10.25 -8.31 12.42
C HIS A 276 11.69 -8.00 11.96
N GLY A 277 12.62 -8.93 12.20
CA GLY A 277 14.03 -8.80 11.84
C GLY A 277 14.30 -8.75 10.32
N SER A 278 13.33 -9.12 9.48
CA SER A 278 13.44 -8.95 8.02
C SER A 278 13.26 -7.49 7.57
N GLY A 279 12.70 -6.65 8.44
CA GLY A 279 12.37 -5.26 8.11
C GLY A 279 11.21 -5.13 7.13
N ALA A 280 10.96 -3.90 6.70
CA ALA A 280 9.86 -3.53 5.78
C ALA A 280 10.33 -2.77 4.54
N ALA A 281 11.65 -2.71 4.28
CA ALA A 281 12.23 -1.88 3.23
C ALA A 281 11.61 -2.16 1.84
N SER A 282 11.59 -3.42 1.45
CA SER A 282 10.92 -3.92 0.25
C SER A 282 9.42 -3.58 0.18
N LEU A 283 8.69 -3.67 1.30
CA LEU A 283 7.27 -3.35 1.38
C LEU A 283 7.04 -1.84 1.21
N ASN A 284 7.97 -1.02 1.71
CA ASN A 284 7.98 0.43 1.53
C ASN A 284 8.31 0.81 0.07
N ASP A 285 9.24 0.09 -0.57
CA ASP A 285 9.63 0.33 -1.97
C ASP A 285 8.46 0.11 -2.93
N ILE A 286 7.65 -0.93 -2.68
CA ILE A 286 6.40 -1.18 -3.41
C ILE A 286 5.21 -0.36 -2.89
N LYS A 287 5.43 0.51 -1.90
CA LYS A 287 4.44 1.39 -1.27
C LYS A 287 3.20 0.67 -0.72
N LEU A 288 3.35 -0.57 -0.26
CA LEU A 288 2.25 -1.40 0.25
C LEU A 288 1.35 -0.61 1.23
N TYR A 289 1.98 0.02 2.22
CA TYR A 289 1.30 0.76 3.27
C TYR A 289 0.73 2.13 2.84
N GLY A 290 1.26 2.68 1.75
CA GLY A 290 0.76 3.93 1.17
C GLY A 290 -0.45 3.75 0.24
N THR A 291 -0.58 2.58 -0.40
CA THR A 291 -1.54 2.39 -1.50
C THR A 291 -2.51 1.23 -1.31
N ALA A 292 -2.07 0.12 -0.71
CA ALA A 292 -2.80 -1.14 -0.75
C ALA A 292 -3.54 -1.49 0.55
N VAL A 293 -3.18 -0.87 1.67
CA VAL A 293 -3.88 -1.09 2.95
C VAL A 293 -5.17 -0.28 2.98
N ALA A 294 -6.30 -0.96 3.25
CA ALA A 294 -7.61 -0.34 3.35
C ALA A 294 -8.16 -0.32 4.77
N ASP A 295 -7.87 -1.34 5.58
CA ASP A 295 -8.33 -1.45 6.97
C ASP A 295 -7.59 -0.46 7.90
N PRO A 296 -8.26 0.59 8.41
CA PRO A 296 -7.65 1.54 9.33
C PRO A 296 -7.09 0.88 10.60
N GLY A 297 -7.73 -0.19 11.08
CA GLY A 297 -7.29 -0.94 12.26
C GLY A 297 -5.87 -1.52 12.13
N MET A 298 -5.39 -1.76 10.90
CA MET A 298 -4.02 -2.17 10.65
C MET A 298 -2.97 -1.16 11.11
N LEU A 299 -3.33 0.12 11.28
CA LEU A 299 -2.40 1.14 11.76
C LEU A 299 -1.99 0.84 13.20
N ALA A 300 -2.97 0.55 14.05
CA ALA A 300 -2.72 0.13 15.42
C ALA A 300 -1.91 -1.17 15.47
N VAL A 301 -2.19 -2.14 14.57
CA VAL A 301 -1.41 -3.37 14.45
C VAL A 301 0.07 -3.09 14.15
N LEU A 302 0.36 -2.29 13.12
CA LEU A 302 1.74 -1.94 12.76
C LEU A 302 2.46 -1.26 13.90
N LYS A 303 1.81 -0.35 14.61
CA LYS A 303 2.43 0.37 15.74
C LYS A 303 2.77 -0.50 16.94
N THR A 304 2.19 -1.69 17.06
CA THR A 304 2.57 -2.66 18.11
C THR A 304 3.87 -3.41 17.82
N LEU A 305 4.46 -3.22 16.64
CA LEU A 305 5.76 -3.80 16.33
C LEU A 305 6.87 -3.11 17.14
N PRO A 306 7.90 -3.85 17.61
CA PRO A 306 9.07 -3.26 18.26
C PRO A 306 9.66 -2.12 17.43
N ARG A 307 10.06 -1.01 18.08
CA ARG A 307 10.63 0.17 17.40
C ARG A 307 11.99 0.51 17.93
N THR A 308 12.86 0.95 17.03
CA THR A 308 14.13 1.57 17.41
C THR A 308 13.86 2.98 17.91
N ARG A 309 14.10 3.25 19.19
CA ARG A 309 13.95 4.61 19.72
C ARG A 309 15.13 5.48 19.26
N PRO A 310 14.90 6.74 18.88
CA PRO A 310 15.98 7.68 18.62
C PRO A 310 16.84 7.90 19.87
N ALA A 311 18.10 8.27 19.66
CA ALA A 311 19.01 8.65 20.74
C ALA A 311 18.44 9.84 21.53
N ARG A 312 18.70 9.88 22.84
CA ARG A 312 18.25 11.00 23.69
C ARG A 312 18.88 12.31 23.21
N GLY A 313 18.07 13.36 23.08
CA GLY A 313 18.55 14.73 22.85
C GLY A 313 18.53 15.22 21.40
N ALA A 314 18.05 14.43 20.43
CA ALA A 314 17.84 14.92 19.06
C ALA A 314 16.49 14.42 18.51
N ALA A 315 15.68 15.34 17.97
CA ALA A 315 14.50 14.97 17.21
C ALA A 315 14.96 14.32 15.89
N PRO A 316 14.64 13.04 15.62
CA PRO A 316 15.04 12.40 14.39
C PRO A 316 14.39 13.10 13.18
N THR A 317 15.19 13.32 12.13
CA THR A 317 14.69 13.87 10.86
C THR A 317 14.09 12.81 9.95
N GLU A 318 14.31 11.53 10.26
CA GLU A 318 13.80 10.41 9.51
C GLU A 318 13.37 9.28 10.46
N PRO A 319 12.42 8.43 10.05
CA PRO A 319 12.11 7.21 10.77
C PRO A 319 13.37 6.38 11.03
N THR A 320 13.55 5.93 12.26
CA THR A 320 14.77 5.24 12.74
C THR A 320 14.91 3.81 12.22
N ASP A 321 13.83 3.23 11.69
CA ASP A 321 13.81 1.91 11.09
C ASP A 321 12.77 1.82 9.96
N SER A 322 12.86 0.74 9.17
CA SER A 322 11.95 0.52 8.03
C SER A 322 10.49 0.36 8.44
N TRP A 323 10.20 -0.11 9.66
CA TRP A 323 8.83 -0.22 10.14
C TRP A 323 8.26 1.16 10.48
N ALA A 324 9.08 2.06 11.02
CA ALA A 324 8.70 3.45 11.32
C ALA A 324 8.37 4.19 10.02
N LEU A 325 9.15 3.96 8.97
CA LEU A 325 8.83 4.45 7.63
C LEU A 325 7.51 3.87 7.08
N ALA A 326 7.29 2.56 7.23
CA ALA A 326 6.03 1.91 6.82
C ALA A 326 4.81 2.54 7.51
N THR A 327 4.94 2.84 8.81
CA THR A 327 3.88 3.48 9.60
C THR A 327 3.67 4.91 9.16
N GLN A 328 4.73 5.69 8.93
CA GLN A 328 4.63 7.05 8.39
C GLN A 328 3.90 7.08 7.05
N GLN A 329 4.28 6.20 6.12
CA GLN A 329 3.61 6.07 4.82
C GLN A 329 2.12 5.78 4.99
N TYR A 330 1.76 4.91 5.93
CA TYR A 330 0.37 4.61 6.18
C TYR A 330 -0.39 5.79 6.80
N VAL A 331 0.21 6.47 7.79
CA VAL A 331 -0.37 7.66 8.43
C VAL A 331 -0.66 8.75 7.40
N TYR A 332 0.23 8.96 6.43
CA TYR A 332 0.01 9.96 5.38
C TYR A 332 -1.10 9.52 4.42
N ALA A 333 -1.13 8.24 4.04
CA ALA A 333 -2.18 7.71 3.20
C ALA A 333 -3.56 7.81 3.88
N ILE A 334 -3.68 7.43 5.15
CA ILE A 334 -4.96 7.52 5.88
C ILE A 334 -5.36 8.97 6.14
N ARG A 335 -4.42 9.87 6.45
CA ARG A 335 -4.66 11.32 6.56
C ARG A 335 -5.32 11.86 5.30
N ASP A 336 -4.73 11.58 4.14
CA ASP A 336 -5.21 12.14 2.88
C ASP A 336 -6.62 11.64 2.55
N ARG A 337 -6.89 10.35 2.81
CA ARG A 337 -8.24 9.77 2.65
C ARG A 337 -9.25 10.36 3.65
N LEU A 338 -8.87 10.51 4.92
CA LEU A 338 -9.72 11.11 5.96
C LEU A 338 -10.04 12.57 5.65
N ARG A 339 -9.06 13.34 5.17
CA ARG A 339 -9.24 14.73 4.76
C ARG A 339 -10.31 14.83 3.67
N LEU A 340 -10.26 13.96 2.65
CA LEU A 340 -11.27 13.90 1.58
C LEU A 340 -12.64 13.43 2.09
N ALA A 341 -12.66 12.43 2.99
CA ALA A 341 -13.88 11.84 3.50
C ALA A 341 -14.61 12.71 4.54
N SER A 342 -13.89 13.61 5.21
CA SER A 342 -14.35 14.32 6.40
C SER A 342 -15.68 15.05 6.24
N GLY A 343 -15.99 15.61 5.06
CA GLY A 343 -17.28 16.26 4.79
C GLY A 343 -18.50 15.32 4.79
N SER A 344 -18.29 14.00 4.79
CA SER A 344 -19.34 12.97 4.77
C SER A 344 -19.41 12.12 6.06
N MET A 345 -18.48 12.36 6.99
CA MET A 345 -18.36 11.63 8.24
C MET A 345 -19.20 12.28 9.35
N ALA A 346 -19.57 11.49 10.36
CA ALA A 346 -20.30 12.00 11.52
C ALA A 346 -19.40 12.90 12.38
N PRO A 347 -19.90 13.99 12.95
CA PRO A 347 -19.15 14.80 13.92
C PRO A 347 -18.72 13.96 15.13
N ALA A 348 -17.49 14.12 15.60
CA ALA A 348 -16.98 13.36 16.75
C ALA A 348 -17.57 13.80 18.10
N GLY A 349 -18.20 14.97 18.15
CA GLY A 349 -18.66 15.58 19.40
C GLY A 349 -17.53 15.77 20.41
N ASN A 350 -17.82 15.53 21.69
CA ASN A 350 -16.85 15.62 22.79
C ASN A 350 -16.00 14.34 22.97
N ALA A 351 -16.12 13.36 22.08
CA ALA A 351 -15.53 12.03 22.24
C ALA A 351 -14.08 11.92 21.73
N ILE A 352 -13.46 13.02 21.29
CA ILE A 352 -12.08 13.01 20.78
C ILE A 352 -11.14 12.66 21.94
N PRO A 353 -10.33 11.58 21.82
CA PRO A 353 -9.46 11.13 22.91
C PRO A 353 -8.22 12.01 23.12
N VAL A 354 -8.03 13.06 22.31
CA VAL A 354 -6.92 14.01 22.40
C VAL A 354 -7.46 15.41 22.59
N ARG A 355 -7.06 16.05 23.70
CA ARG A 355 -7.37 17.46 23.96
C ARG A 355 -6.61 18.34 22.99
N LEU A 356 -7.29 19.27 22.34
CA LEU A 356 -6.67 20.26 21.46
C LEU A 356 -5.85 21.28 22.25
N HIS A 357 -4.81 21.83 21.62
CA HIS A 357 -4.06 22.93 22.21
C HIS A 357 -4.98 24.15 22.45
N ARG A 358 -4.76 24.88 23.54
CA ARG A 358 -5.66 25.98 23.99
C ARG A 358 -5.89 27.10 22.96
N ASN A 359 -4.92 27.31 22.08
CA ASN A 359 -4.97 28.35 21.04
C ASN A 359 -5.27 27.77 19.64
N ALA A 360 -5.55 26.47 19.54
CA ALA A 360 -5.92 25.83 18.28
C ALA A 360 -7.44 25.93 18.07
N THR A 361 -7.86 26.20 16.83
CA THR A 361 -9.27 26.26 16.43
C THR A 361 -9.59 25.02 15.59
N ALA A 362 -10.59 24.24 16.01
CA ALA A 362 -11.05 23.08 15.25
C ALA A 362 -11.80 23.52 13.99
N GLU A 363 -11.30 23.07 12.84
CA GLU A 363 -11.93 23.26 11.53
C GLU A 363 -12.81 22.06 11.19
N VAL A 364 -12.34 20.87 11.53
CA VAL A 364 -13.01 19.59 11.29
C VAL A 364 -12.82 18.72 12.51
N SER A 365 -13.88 18.04 12.94
CA SER A 365 -13.81 17.02 13.98
C SER A 365 -14.85 15.94 13.71
N VAL A 366 -14.39 14.78 13.24
CA VAL A 366 -15.25 13.70 12.77
C VAL A 366 -14.79 12.35 13.28
N SER A 367 -15.70 11.40 13.34
CA SER A 367 -15.41 10.03 13.74
C SER A 367 -16.17 9.01 12.92
N VAL A 368 -15.64 7.80 12.87
CA VAL A 368 -16.34 6.61 12.39
C VAL A 368 -16.06 5.45 13.33
N THR A 369 -17.09 4.62 13.55
CA THR A 369 -17.01 3.42 14.39
C THR A 369 -17.46 2.24 13.56
N LEU A 370 -16.64 1.18 13.55
CA LEU A 370 -16.98 -0.13 13.03
C LEU A 370 -17.03 -1.13 14.19
N PRO A 371 -17.90 -2.15 14.16
CA PRO A 371 -19.09 -2.21 13.32
C PRO A 371 -20.06 -1.05 13.64
N GLY A 372 -20.71 -0.49 12.61
CA GLY A 372 -21.78 0.51 12.71
C GLY A 372 -23.16 -0.11 12.44
N GLU A 373 -24.24 0.70 12.44
CA GLU A 373 -25.61 0.21 12.17
C GLU A 373 -25.71 -0.47 10.80
N GLU A 374 -25.01 0.08 9.79
CA GLU A 374 -24.92 -0.45 8.44
C GLU A 374 -24.34 -1.87 8.34
N THR A 375 -23.61 -2.32 9.37
CA THR A 375 -22.99 -3.65 9.41
C THR A 375 -23.85 -4.72 10.08
N ALA A 376 -25.04 -4.36 10.60
CA ALA A 376 -25.92 -5.31 11.28
C ALA A 376 -26.30 -6.51 10.40
N ALA A 377 -26.45 -6.30 9.10
CA ALA A 377 -26.77 -7.34 8.13
C ALA A 377 -25.61 -8.35 7.89
N LEU A 378 -24.38 -8.01 8.28
CA LEU A 378 -23.21 -8.85 8.07
C LEU A 378 -23.09 -9.97 9.13
N GLY A 379 -23.78 -9.86 10.27
CA GLY A 379 -23.78 -10.89 11.31
C GLY A 379 -22.37 -11.28 11.77
N ALA A 380 -22.03 -12.56 11.65
CA ALA A 380 -20.69 -13.08 11.99
C ALA A 380 -19.57 -12.57 11.07
N SER A 381 -19.91 -11.99 9.92
CA SER A 381 -18.98 -11.37 8.99
C SER A 381 -18.76 -9.87 9.26
N ALA A 382 -19.33 -9.33 10.34
CA ALA A 382 -19.14 -7.92 10.68
C ALA A 382 -17.66 -7.60 10.97
N PRO A 383 -17.18 -6.40 10.60
CA PRO A 383 -15.83 -5.95 10.95
C PRO A 383 -15.55 -5.99 12.45
N GLY A 384 -14.28 -6.18 12.80
CA GLY A 384 -13.77 -6.03 14.16
C GLY A 384 -13.90 -4.59 14.66
N LYS A 385 -14.01 -4.45 15.99
CA LYS A 385 -14.24 -3.13 16.62
C LYS A 385 -13.12 -2.17 16.28
N THR A 386 -13.45 -1.06 15.63
CA THR A 386 -12.50 -0.04 15.17
C THR A 386 -13.12 1.34 15.33
N ARG A 387 -12.47 2.24 16.06
CA ARG A 387 -12.88 3.65 16.13
C ARG A 387 -11.82 4.53 15.52
N ILE A 388 -12.23 5.43 14.65
CA ILE A 388 -11.34 6.36 13.95
C ILE A 388 -11.82 7.76 14.26
N PHE A 389 -10.92 8.59 14.77
CA PHE A 389 -11.14 10.01 14.99
C PHE A 389 -10.19 10.79 14.10
N TYR A 390 -10.73 11.81 13.44
CA TYR A 390 -9.96 12.75 12.65
C TYR A 390 -10.32 14.16 13.04
N THR A 391 -9.31 14.94 13.40
CA THR A 391 -9.47 16.34 13.77
C THR A 391 -8.45 17.18 13.04
N ARG A 392 -8.93 18.20 12.33
CA ARG A 392 -8.08 19.21 11.69
C ARG A 392 -8.29 20.54 12.41
N THR A 393 -7.19 21.17 12.76
CA THR A 393 -7.19 22.47 13.46
C THR A 393 -6.23 23.44 12.80
N SER A 394 -6.54 24.72 12.88
CA SER A 394 -5.60 25.79 12.61
C SER A 394 -5.03 26.36 13.91
N PHE A 395 -3.79 26.78 13.84
CA PHE A 395 -3.07 27.42 14.94
C PHE A 395 -2.21 28.56 14.40
N ALA A 396 -2.41 29.77 14.92
CA ALA A 396 -1.69 30.97 14.51
C ALA A 396 -0.83 31.49 15.69
N PRO A 397 0.42 31.03 15.83
CA PRO A 397 1.27 31.41 16.95
C PRO A 397 1.59 32.91 16.89
N GLN A 398 1.46 33.56 18.04
CA GLN A 398 1.83 34.97 18.22
C GLN A 398 3.28 35.14 18.68
N SER A 399 3.95 34.06 19.07
CA SER A 399 5.37 34.06 19.43
C SER A 399 6.04 32.69 19.20
N PRO A 400 7.38 32.62 19.07
CA PRO A 400 8.11 31.36 18.99
C PRO A 400 7.84 30.41 20.17
N ARG A 401 7.66 30.97 21.38
CA ARG A 401 7.31 30.19 22.57
C ARG A 401 5.99 29.45 22.41
N GLU A 402 5.01 30.04 21.72
CA GLU A 402 3.73 29.35 21.48
C GLU A 402 3.89 28.16 20.52
N GLN A 403 4.84 28.22 19.58
CA GLN A 403 5.15 27.10 18.68
C GLN A 403 5.70 25.90 19.47
N GLU A 404 6.64 26.15 20.37
CA GLU A 404 7.21 25.13 21.26
C GLU A 404 6.12 24.50 22.15
N THR A 405 5.26 25.33 22.75
CA THR A 405 4.18 24.82 23.61
C THR A 405 3.17 23.92 22.88
N VAL A 406 2.95 24.14 21.58
CA VAL A 406 2.10 23.25 20.77
C VAL A 406 2.76 21.90 20.60
N LEU A 407 4.06 21.88 20.29
CA LEU A 407 4.80 20.64 20.13
C LEU A 407 4.83 19.85 21.45
N GLU A 408 5.22 20.49 22.54
CA GLU A 408 5.23 19.90 23.88
C GLU A 408 3.85 19.36 24.27
N HIS A 409 2.79 20.11 23.97
CA HIS A 409 1.42 19.68 24.21
C HIS A 409 1.13 18.37 23.49
N TYR A 410 1.34 18.28 22.18
CA TYR A 410 1.00 17.05 21.44
C TYR A 410 1.96 15.89 21.71
N GLN A 411 3.26 16.13 21.93
CA GLN A 411 4.20 15.10 22.37
C GLN A 411 3.79 14.52 23.72
N SER A 412 3.44 15.36 24.70
CA SER A 412 3.00 14.89 26.02
C SER A 412 1.69 14.12 25.98
N LYS A 413 0.75 14.48 25.09
CA LYS A 413 -0.55 13.81 24.97
C LYS A 413 -0.49 12.48 24.25
N THR A 414 0.39 12.36 23.26
CA THR A 414 0.59 11.13 22.51
C THR A 414 1.55 10.17 23.18
N SER A 415 2.40 10.67 24.09
CA SER A 415 3.61 9.97 24.57
C SER A 415 4.48 9.47 23.41
N GLY A 416 4.43 10.18 22.27
CA GLY A 416 4.97 9.75 21.00
C GLY A 416 6.36 10.28 20.68
N ILE A 417 6.96 9.73 19.63
CA ILE A 417 8.24 10.18 19.08
C ILE A 417 7.97 11.19 17.96
N ALA A 418 8.56 12.38 18.03
CA ALA A 418 8.44 13.36 16.96
C ALA A 418 9.51 13.15 15.88
N TYR A 419 9.07 13.06 14.63
CA TYR A 419 9.87 12.98 13.42
C TYR A 419 9.67 14.24 12.58
N ALA A 420 10.76 14.92 12.23
CA ALA A 420 10.71 16.09 11.36
C ALA A 420 10.85 15.66 9.89
N ASP A 421 9.71 15.48 9.19
CA ASP A 421 9.72 15.21 7.75
C ASP A 421 9.97 16.49 6.96
N ARG A 422 11.25 16.73 6.69
CA ARG A 422 11.71 17.90 5.92
C ARG A 422 11.20 17.89 4.48
N LYS A 423 11.00 16.70 3.89
CA LYS A 423 10.55 16.58 2.49
C LYS A 423 9.12 17.11 2.33
N ASN A 424 8.27 16.82 3.30
CA ASN A 424 6.86 17.23 3.27
C ASN A 424 6.58 18.49 4.11
N GLY A 425 7.61 19.12 4.68
CA GLY A 425 7.45 20.28 5.57
C GLY A 425 6.45 19.98 6.71
N THR A 426 6.52 18.76 7.26
CA THR A 426 5.56 18.25 8.25
C THR A 426 6.32 17.63 9.42
N MET A 427 5.87 17.90 10.64
CA MET A 427 6.29 17.14 11.81
C MET A 427 5.25 16.09 12.14
N TRP A 428 5.68 14.84 12.24
CA TRP A 428 4.83 13.72 12.61
C TRP A 428 5.18 13.26 14.03
N ILE A 429 4.20 13.24 14.92
CA ILE A 429 4.35 12.69 16.26
C ILE A 429 3.69 11.31 16.28
N ASP A 430 4.52 10.29 16.38
CA ASP A 430 4.16 8.88 16.36
C ASP A 430 3.83 8.38 17.78
N GLY A 431 2.55 8.37 18.13
CA GLY A 431 2.05 7.85 19.40
C GLY A 431 1.37 6.49 19.27
N VAL A 432 1.61 5.63 20.26
CA VAL A 432 0.87 4.39 20.47
C VAL A 432 0.64 4.18 21.96
N ARG A 433 -0.56 3.73 22.32
CA ARG A 433 -0.91 3.36 23.69
C ARG A 433 -1.70 2.06 23.68
N GLU A 434 -1.41 1.21 24.64
CA GLU A 434 -2.20 0.02 24.95
C GLU A 434 -2.78 0.21 26.35
N ASP A 435 -4.10 0.06 26.49
CA ASP A 435 -4.81 0.27 27.75
C ASP A 435 -6.02 -0.66 27.80
N GLU A 436 -6.16 -1.47 28.86
CA GLU A 436 -7.33 -2.35 29.10
C GLU A 436 -7.81 -3.15 27.86
N GLY A 437 -6.87 -3.74 27.11
CA GLY A 437 -7.20 -4.52 25.91
C GLY A 437 -7.57 -3.68 24.69
N ILE A 438 -7.44 -2.35 24.75
CA ILE A 438 -7.58 -1.44 23.61
C ILE A 438 -6.19 -1.01 23.16
N ARG A 439 -5.93 -1.15 21.85
CA ARG A 439 -4.73 -0.60 21.20
C ARG A 439 -5.13 0.69 20.48
N ARG A 440 -4.47 1.78 20.82
CA ARG A 440 -4.74 3.12 20.29
C ARG A 440 -3.49 3.66 19.59
N SER A 441 -3.59 3.87 18.28
CA SER A 441 -2.68 4.74 17.53
C SER A 441 -3.09 6.19 17.72
N MET A 442 -2.15 7.08 18.04
CA MET A 442 -2.37 8.52 18.09
C MET A 442 -1.29 9.21 17.26
N ASP A 443 -1.71 9.80 16.14
CA ASP A 443 -0.84 10.44 15.17
C ASP A 443 -1.16 11.92 15.10
N VAL A 444 -0.14 12.76 15.25
CA VAL A 444 -0.28 14.21 15.09
C VAL A 444 0.63 14.66 13.97
N LEU A 445 0.06 15.34 12.99
CA LEU A 445 0.78 15.98 11.91
C LEU A 445 0.69 17.49 12.07
N ILE A 446 1.82 18.16 12.19
CA ILE A 446 1.92 19.61 12.26
C ILE A 446 2.58 20.06 10.96
N SER A 447 1.87 20.85 10.16
CA SER A 447 2.38 21.40 8.90
C SER A 447 2.27 22.92 8.92
N GLN A 448 3.27 23.61 8.39
CA GLN A 448 3.25 25.07 8.27
C GLN A 448 2.61 25.46 6.94
N ALA A 449 1.71 26.44 6.94
CA ALA A 449 1.13 26.99 5.72
C ALA A 449 2.20 27.83 4.99
N GLY A 450 2.74 27.31 3.88
CA GLY A 450 3.68 28.02 3.01
C GLY A 450 4.77 27.12 2.42
N ASN A 451 5.05 27.28 1.12
CA ASN A 451 5.85 26.35 0.30
C ASN A 451 7.36 26.26 0.62
N ASN A 452 7.90 26.88 1.67
CA ASN A 452 9.37 26.95 1.83
C ASN A 452 9.93 27.04 3.26
N ALA A 453 9.14 26.78 4.29
CA ALA A 453 9.62 26.79 5.67
C ALA A 453 9.83 25.34 6.16
N GLY A 454 11.03 24.79 5.91
CA GLY A 454 11.42 23.53 6.52
C GLY A 454 11.58 23.70 8.04
N PHE A 455 11.24 22.67 8.81
CA PHE A 455 11.57 22.59 10.22
C PHE A 455 13.10 22.59 10.38
N GLY A 456 13.67 23.76 10.67
CA GLY A 456 15.12 23.99 10.72
C GLY A 456 15.80 23.17 11.81
N GLY A 457 16.85 22.44 11.43
CA GLY A 457 17.63 21.54 12.28
C GLY A 457 18.61 22.22 13.23
N GLY A 458 18.12 23.09 14.11
CA GLY A 458 18.86 23.44 15.31
C GLY A 458 18.89 22.24 16.27
N ALA A 459 20.00 22.05 16.98
CA ALA A 459 20.20 20.94 17.92
C ALA A 459 19.11 20.89 19.02
N ASP A 460 18.41 22.00 19.27
CA ASP A 460 17.36 22.14 20.29
C ASP A 460 16.02 22.66 19.73
N GLY A 461 15.59 22.16 18.57
CA GLY A 461 14.21 22.31 18.11
C GLY A 461 13.86 23.62 17.39
N TYR A 462 12.83 23.54 16.53
CA TYR A 462 11.91 24.58 16.03
C TYR A 462 12.37 26.05 15.86
N GLY A 463 13.67 26.34 15.77
CA GLY A 463 14.24 27.67 15.90
C GLY A 463 14.73 28.30 14.61
N GLY A 464 14.22 27.86 13.46
CA GLY A 464 14.49 28.52 12.18
C GLY A 464 13.62 29.77 12.06
N GLY A 465 14.18 30.94 12.35
CA GLY A 465 13.52 32.24 12.27
C GLY A 465 12.85 32.50 10.91
N GLY A 466 11.57 32.15 10.80
CA GLY A 466 10.68 32.48 9.70
C GLY A 466 9.34 32.87 10.30
N GLY A 467 8.95 34.14 10.11
CA GLY A 467 7.84 34.76 10.83
C GLY A 467 6.48 34.07 10.65
N GLY A 468 5.69 34.07 11.73
CA GLY A 468 4.22 34.19 11.71
C GLY A 468 3.41 33.26 10.79
N GLY A 469 3.89 32.06 10.46
CA GLY A 469 3.12 31.12 9.64
C GLY A 469 1.96 30.50 10.43
N ASN A 470 0.78 30.42 9.81
CA ASN A 470 -0.31 29.60 10.34
C ASN A 470 0.07 28.12 10.22
N TYR A 471 -0.20 27.33 11.25
CA TYR A 471 -0.01 25.89 11.27
C TYR A 471 -1.35 25.18 11.06
N THR A 472 -1.32 24.10 10.31
CA THR A 472 -2.39 23.11 10.27
C THR A 472 -1.94 21.91 11.11
N ILE A 473 -2.76 21.54 12.09
CA ILE A 473 -2.52 20.38 12.95
C ILE A 473 -3.64 19.37 12.71
N GLU A 474 -3.25 18.18 12.26
CA GLU A 474 -4.14 17.06 12.01
C GLU A 474 -3.87 15.97 13.02
N VAL A 475 -4.89 15.58 13.76
CA VAL A 475 -4.86 14.50 14.75
C VAL A 475 -5.66 13.33 14.20
N ILE A 476 -5.02 12.17 14.09
CA ILE A 476 -5.63 10.90 13.68
C ILE A 476 -5.51 9.94 14.85
N VAL A 477 -6.63 9.41 15.30
CA VAL A 477 -6.65 8.38 16.33
C VAL A 477 -7.36 7.16 15.79
N VAL A 478 -6.70 6.01 15.87
CA VAL A 478 -7.29 4.72 15.51
C VAL A 478 -7.24 3.82 16.73
N GLU A 479 -8.39 3.31 17.13
CA GLU A 479 -8.54 2.35 18.23
C GLU A 479 -9.04 1.02 17.69
N ILE A 480 -8.43 -0.06 18.15
CA ILE A 480 -8.93 -1.43 17.96
C ILE A 480 -9.00 -2.13 19.32
N THR A 481 -9.92 -3.09 19.45
CA THR A 481 -9.94 -4.01 20.60
C THR A 481 -9.06 -5.20 20.30
N ASP A 482 -8.21 -5.60 21.25
CA ASP A 482 -7.38 -6.80 21.11
C ASP A 482 -8.27 -8.04 21.24
N PRO A 483 -8.28 -8.95 20.25
CA PRO A 483 -9.12 -10.15 20.31
C PRO A 483 -8.76 -11.13 21.45
N GLY A 484 -7.64 -10.94 22.15
CA GLY A 484 -7.17 -11.84 23.20
C GLY A 484 -7.74 -11.60 24.61
N GLN A 485 -8.60 -10.59 24.82
CA GLN A 485 -9.14 -10.24 26.16
C GLN A 485 -10.68 -10.17 26.22
N GLY A 486 -11.37 -10.63 25.18
CA GLY A 486 -12.84 -10.60 25.06
C GLY A 486 -13.51 -11.91 25.42
#